data_AF-A0A418AIU7-F1
#
_entry.id   AF-A0A418AIU7-F1
#
_cell.length_a   1.000
_cell.length_b   1.000
_cell.length_c   1.000
_cell.angle_alpha   90.00
_cell.angle_beta   90.00
_cell.angle_gamma   90.00
#
_symmetry.space_group_name_H-M   'P 1'
#
loop_
_entity.id
_entity.type
_entity.pdbx_description
1 polymer ?
#
loop_
_entity_poly.entity_id
_entity_poly.type
_entity_poly.pdbx_seq_one_letter_code
_entity_poly.pdbx_strand_id
1 'polypeptide(L)'
;FRFKNQTMITFASRWEADHGKQLQAWSAIADALGQSATFGLKKTGPAIKTRFDVLMSRFVRGESASLRKSGTAEEYEEGEQLMQDIKTRMDDFKASETIRKDVCRRKLEGIENSGTLLRKMALGELERSSHEEAGTQKRKKRKATAPSIDMNNLIHAIQAGIDDKRRREELITEQSAARLEFDREQAANRTEQHHANQRMMMELISAIAKRIE
;
A
#
# COMPACT_ATOMS: atom_id res chain seq x y z
N PHE A 1 9.65 26.77 -5.72
CA PHE A 1 9.54 25.29 -5.76
C PHE A 1 9.13 24.63 -4.44
N ARG A 2 9.60 25.09 -3.27
CA ARG A 2 9.25 24.48 -1.96
C ARG A 2 7.77 24.61 -1.56
N PHE A 3 7.08 25.69 -1.96
CA PHE A 3 5.68 25.94 -1.61
C PHE A 3 4.67 25.02 -2.33
N LYS A 4 4.85 24.73 -3.62
CA LYS A 4 3.94 23.84 -4.39
C LYS A 4 3.98 22.40 -3.87
N ASN A 5 5.14 21.92 -3.44
CA ASN A 5 5.27 20.57 -2.89
C ASN A 5 4.68 20.45 -1.49
N GLN A 6 4.77 21.49 -0.65
CA GLN A 6 4.20 21.46 0.70
C GLN A 6 2.67 21.42 0.67
N THR A 7 2.02 22.21 -0.19
CA THR A 7 0.56 22.20 -0.34
C THR A 7 0.04 20.92 -0.99
N MET A 8 0.74 20.35 -1.97
CA MET A 8 0.39 19.05 -2.56
C MET A 8 0.39 17.92 -1.52
N ILE A 9 1.33 17.94 -0.57
CA ILE A 9 1.44 16.94 0.50
C ILE A 9 0.34 17.11 1.56
N THR A 10 -0.06 18.33 1.92
CA THR A 10 -1.16 18.56 2.90
C THR A 10 -2.55 18.23 2.34
N PHE A 11 -2.79 18.41 1.04
CA PHE A 11 -4.08 18.06 0.44
C PHE A 11 -4.27 16.54 0.27
N ALA A 12 -3.18 15.78 0.13
CA ALA A 12 -3.20 14.38 -0.28
C ALA A 12 -3.64 13.38 0.81
N SER A 13 -3.59 13.73 2.10
CA SER A 13 -3.79 12.73 3.19
C SER A 13 -5.05 12.92 4.04
N ARG A 14 -6.04 13.69 3.58
CA ARG A 14 -7.27 13.93 4.38
C ARG A 14 -8.15 12.69 4.59
N TRP A 15 -8.18 11.78 3.62
CA TRP A 15 -8.85 10.48 3.74
C TRP A 15 -7.93 9.39 4.30
N GLU A 16 -6.62 9.66 4.32
CA GLU A 16 -5.59 8.78 4.87
C GLU A 16 -5.39 8.93 6.37
N ALA A 17 -5.86 10.06 6.93
CA ALA A 17 -5.81 10.33 8.35
C ALA A 17 -6.50 9.21 9.15
N ASP A 18 -5.87 8.81 10.26
CA ASP A 18 -6.41 7.80 11.17
C ASP A 18 -7.87 8.09 11.55
N HIS A 19 -8.62 7.04 11.87
CA HIS A 19 -9.99 7.20 12.40
C HIS A 19 -10.02 8.24 13.53
N GLY A 20 -10.88 9.25 13.39
CA GLY A 20 -11.00 10.37 14.33
C GLY A 20 -10.16 11.61 13.99
N LYS A 21 -9.18 11.52 13.08
CA LYS A 21 -8.31 12.66 12.69
C LYS A 21 -8.69 13.33 11.37
N GLN A 22 -9.65 12.79 10.63
CA GLN A 22 -10.07 13.35 9.34
C GLN A 22 -10.49 14.82 9.43
N LEU A 23 -11.23 15.21 10.48
CA LEU A 23 -11.65 16.59 10.65
C LEU A 23 -10.47 17.55 10.88
N GLN A 24 -9.43 17.10 11.60
CA GLN A 24 -8.20 17.88 11.78
C GLN A 24 -7.45 18.07 10.45
N ALA A 25 -7.41 17.05 9.60
CA ALA A 25 -6.82 17.16 8.27
C ALA A 25 -7.58 18.19 7.41
N TRP A 26 -8.91 18.20 7.49
CA TRP A 26 -9.73 19.22 6.80
C TRP A 26 -9.51 20.63 7.34
N SER A 27 -9.35 20.79 8.65
CA SER A 27 -9.00 22.09 9.25
C SER A 27 -7.62 22.57 8.80
N ALA A 28 -6.61 21.70 8.76
CA ALA A 28 -5.29 22.05 8.27
C ALA A 28 -5.30 22.50 6.79
N ILE A 29 -6.12 21.86 5.95
CA ILE A 29 -6.34 22.29 4.57
C ILE A 29 -7.00 23.67 4.52
N ALA A 30 -8.01 23.90 5.36
CA ALA A 30 -8.71 25.18 5.42
C ALA A 30 -7.78 26.32 5.86
N ASP A 31 -6.89 26.06 6.81
CA ASP A 31 -5.86 27.01 7.24
C ASP A 31 -4.86 27.30 6.13
N ALA A 32 -4.37 26.27 5.44
CA ALA A 32 -3.46 26.41 4.30
C ALA A 32 -4.09 27.22 3.14
N LEU A 33 -5.37 26.97 2.84
CA LEU A 33 -6.13 27.75 1.87
C LEU A 33 -6.33 29.19 2.33
N GLY A 34 -6.61 29.43 3.62
CA GLY A 34 -6.75 30.76 4.20
C GLY A 34 -5.46 31.59 4.19
N GLN A 35 -4.30 30.93 4.18
CA GLN A 35 -2.98 31.57 4.02
C GLN A 35 -2.61 31.85 2.56
N SER A 36 -3.31 31.24 1.60
CA SER A 36 -3.05 31.48 0.18
C SER A 36 -3.63 32.82 -0.27
N ALA A 37 -2.76 33.71 -0.77
CA ALA A 37 -3.15 35.01 -1.31
C ALA A 37 -4.14 34.91 -2.49
N THR A 38 -4.11 33.80 -3.23
CA THR A 38 -4.99 33.59 -4.41
C THR A 38 -6.38 33.07 -4.06
N PHE A 39 -6.57 32.46 -2.89
CA PHE A 39 -7.85 31.87 -2.52
C PHE A 39 -8.81 32.91 -1.92
N GLY A 40 -8.28 33.90 -1.20
CA GLY A 40 -9.02 35.09 -0.75
C GLY A 40 -10.19 34.84 0.20
N LEU A 41 -10.43 33.59 0.63
CA LEU A 41 -11.59 33.18 1.42
C LEU A 41 -11.15 32.37 2.65
N LYS A 42 -11.49 32.87 3.84
CA LYS A 42 -11.37 32.08 5.08
C LYS A 42 -12.58 31.15 5.20
N LYS A 43 -12.33 29.84 5.26
CA LYS A 43 -13.35 28.80 5.42
C LYS A 43 -12.95 27.86 6.54
N THR A 44 -13.91 27.12 7.08
CA THR A 44 -13.66 26.10 8.10
C THR A 44 -13.42 24.73 7.46
N GLY A 45 -12.75 23.82 8.16
CA GLY A 45 -12.54 22.44 7.71
C GLY A 45 -13.82 21.74 7.21
N PRO A 46 -14.93 21.76 7.98
CA PRO A 46 -16.22 21.22 7.53
C PRO A 46 -16.72 21.85 6.22
N ALA A 47 -16.62 23.17 6.07
CA ALA A 47 -17.09 23.86 4.86
C ALA A 47 -16.27 23.46 3.62
N ILE A 48 -14.95 23.30 3.78
CA ILE A 48 -14.07 22.80 2.72
C ILE A 48 -14.39 21.34 2.37
N LYS A 49 -14.64 20.49 3.38
CA LYS A 49 -15.07 19.10 3.16
C LYS A 49 -16.35 19.03 2.33
N THR A 50 -17.41 19.75 2.74
CA THR A 50 -18.68 19.75 2.02
C THR A 50 -18.51 20.25 0.59
N ARG A 51 -17.73 21.31 0.37
CA ARG A 51 -17.44 21.83 -0.97
C ARG A 51 -16.75 20.76 -1.83
N PHE A 52 -15.75 20.08 -1.26
CA PHE A 52 -15.05 19.01 -1.94
C PHE A 52 -15.98 17.83 -2.28
N ASP A 53 -16.80 17.37 -1.34
CA ASP A 53 -17.72 16.25 -1.55
C ASP A 53 -18.70 16.54 -2.69
N VAL A 54 -19.19 17.79 -2.78
CA VAL A 54 -20.03 18.26 -3.90
C VAL A 54 -19.25 18.23 -5.22
N LEU A 55 -18.03 18.77 -5.26
CA LEU A 55 -17.20 18.78 -6.47
C LEU A 55 -16.90 17.36 -6.96
N MET A 56 -16.53 16.46 -6.06
CA MET A 56 -16.23 15.07 -6.39
C MET A 56 -17.47 14.31 -6.85
N SER A 57 -18.62 14.54 -6.21
CA SER A 57 -19.89 13.93 -6.63
C SER A 57 -20.28 14.36 -8.04
N ARG A 58 -20.11 15.65 -8.38
CA ARG A 58 -20.39 16.17 -9.74
C ARG A 58 -19.43 15.60 -10.78
N PHE A 59 -18.14 15.51 -10.43
CA PHE A 59 -17.12 14.90 -11.29
C PHE A 59 -17.43 13.43 -11.59
N VAL A 60 -17.71 12.63 -10.56
CA VAL A 60 -18.05 11.20 -10.71
C VAL A 60 -19.31 10.99 -11.55
N ARG A 61 -20.27 11.92 -11.49
CA ARG A 61 -21.50 11.90 -12.30
C ARG A 61 -21.30 12.39 -13.75
N GLY A 62 -20.10 12.80 -14.13
CA GLY A 62 -19.80 13.31 -15.48
C GLY A 62 -20.42 14.68 -15.77
N GLU A 63 -20.78 15.45 -14.74
CA GLU A 63 -21.46 16.74 -14.90
C GLU A 63 -20.50 17.90 -15.24
N SER A 64 -19.20 17.65 -15.33
CA SER A 64 -18.18 18.66 -15.66
C SER A 64 -18.33 19.18 -17.09
N ALA A 65 -18.79 18.34 -18.02
CA ALA A 65 -19.01 18.70 -19.42
C ALA A 65 -20.04 19.83 -19.60
N SER A 66 -20.99 19.98 -18.66
CA SER A 66 -22.10 20.95 -18.78
C SER A 66 -21.74 22.38 -18.33
N LEU A 67 -20.54 22.61 -17.76
CA LEU A 67 -20.14 23.89 -17.13
C LEU A 67 -19.08 24.67 -17.91
N ARG A 68 -18.76 24.27 -19.15
CA ARG A 68 -17.92 25.02 -20.10
C ARG A 68 -18.61 26.32 -20.57
N LYS A 69 -18.82 27.27 -19.65
CA LYS A 69 -19.44 28.58 -19.96
C LYS A 69 -18.49 29.77 -19.76
N SER A 70 -17.27 29.61 -19.23
CA SER A 70 -16.37 30.76 -19.01
C SER A 70 -14.86 30.50 -18.89
N GLY A 71 -14.35 29.27 -19.09
CA GLY A 71 -12.92 28.95 -18.95
C GLY A 71 -12.23 28.60 -20.28
N THR A 72 -10.90 28.62 -20.28
CA THR A 72 -10.09 28.11 -21.40
C THR A 72 -10.06 26.58 -21.36
N ALA A 73 -9.88 25.93 -22.51
CA ALA A 73 -9.89 24.46 -22.58
C ALA A 73 -8.84 23.82 -21.64
N GLU A 74 -7.68 24.47 -21.50
CA GLU A 74 -6.53 24.03 -20.69
C GLU A 74 -6.83 24.01 -19.18
N GLU A 75 -7.46 25.07 -18.64
CA GLU A 75 -7.81 25.14 -17.21
C GLU A 75 -8.81 24.05 -16.79
N TYR A 76 -9.72 23.67 -17.69
CA TYR A 76 -10.66 22.59 -17.45
C TYR A 76 -9.98 21.21 -17.46
N GLU A 77 -9.03 21.00 -18.37
CA GLU A 77 -8.29 19.74 -18.49
C GLU A 77 -7.43 19.48 -17.25
N GLU A 78 -6.70 20.50 -16.75
CA GLU A 78 -5.93 20.38 -15.51
C GLU A 78 -6.85 20.08 -14.31
N GLY A 79 -8.01 20.75 -14.22
CA GLY A 79 -8.98 20.53 -13.15
C GLY A 79 -9.56 19.11 -13.15
N GLU A 80 -9.93 18.58 -14.32
CA GLU A 80 -10.42 17.21 -14.47
C GLU A 80 -9.34 16.19 -14.15
N GLN A 81 -8.10 16.42 -14.59
CA GLN A 81 -6.95 15.56 -14.29
C GLN A 81 -6.68 15.50 -12.78
N LEU A 82 -6.68 16.64 -12.08
CA LEU A 82 -6.49 16.70 -10.63
C LEU A 82 -7.60 15.96 -9.87
N MET A 83 -8.85 16.08 -10.33
CA MET A 83 -9.98 15.36 -9.73
C MET A 83 -9.87 13.84 -9.96
N GLN A 84 -9.45 13.42 -11.16
CA GLN A 84 -9.19 12.03 -11.48
C GLN A 84 -8.06 11.46 -10.61
N ASP A 85 -6.95 12.18 -10.47
CA ASP A 85 -5.81 11.78 -9.64
C ASP A 85 -6.21 11.59 -8.18
N ILE A 86 -6.98 12.53 -7.62
CA ILE A 86 -7.51 12.43 -6.26
C ILE A 86 -8.43 11.20 -6.12
N LYS A 87 -9.30 10.96 -7.10
CA LYS A 87 -10.20 9.79 -7.10
C LYS A 87 -9.42 8.48 -7.12
N THR A 88 -8.45 8.35 -8.02
CA THR A 88 -7.59 7.16 -8.13
C THR A 88 -6.91 6.85 -6.78
N ARG A 89 -6.31 7.87 -6.14
CA ARG A 89 -5.70 7.69 -4.81
C ARG A 89 -6.70 7.30 -3.72
N MET A 90 -7.91 7.85 -3.75
CA MET A 90 -8.97 7.44 -2.81
C MET A 90 -9.38 5.98 -3.00
N ASP A 91 -9.44 5.51 -4.24
CA ASP A 91 -9.80 4.14 -4.57
C ASP A 91 -8.65 3.17 -4.19
N ASP A 92 -7.39 3.52 -4.47
CA ASP A 92 -6.20 2.76 -4.04
C ASP A 92 -6.12 2.64 -2.51
N PHE A 93 -6.45 3.73 -1.81
CA PHE A 93 -6.52 3.73 -0.36
C PHE A 93 -7.60 2.75 0.13
N LYS A 94 -8.80 2.78 -0.44
CA LYS A 94 -9.86 1.82 -0.07
C LYS A 94 -9.45 0.38 -0.38
N ALA A 95 -8.87 0.13 -1.55
CA ALA A 95 -8.44 -1.20 -1.98
C ALA A 95 -7.34 -1.78 -1.06
N SER A 96 -6.45 -0.93 -0.54
CA SER A 96 -5.39 -1.32 0.38
C SER A 96 -5.84 -1.45 1.85
N GLU A 97 -7.10 -1.17 2.18
CA GLU A 97 -7.58 -1.18 3.57
C GLU A 97 -7.45 -2.56 4.22
N THR A 98 -7.85 -3.62 3.50
CA THR A 98 -7.79 -5.00 4.00
C THR A 98 -6.36 -5.44 4.27
N ILE A 99 -5.44 -5.12 3.34
CA ILE A 99 -4.01 -5.39 3.48
C ILE A 99 -3.45 -4.68 4.71
N ARG A 100 -3.81 -3.41 4.92
CA ARG A 100 -3.35 -2.62 6.07
C ARG A 100 -3.89 -3.16 7.40
N LYS A 101 -5.17 -3.53 7.45
CA LYS A 101 -5.77 -4.19 8.62
C LYS A 101 -5.09 -5.52 8.92
N ASP A 102 -4.81 -6.33 7.90
CA ASP A 102 -4.11 -7.61 8.04
C ASP A 102 -2.67 -7.45 8.53
N VAL A 103 -1.93 -6.46 8.01
CA VAL A 103 -0.58 -6.16 8.48
C VAL A 103 -0.59 -5.74 9.96
N CYS A 104 -1.51 -4.85 10.36
CA CYS A 104 -1.66 -4.46 11.76
C CYS A 104 -2.03 -5.66 12.66
N ARG A 105 -2.98 -6.49 12.22
CA ARG A 105 -3.41 -7.69 12.93
C ARG A 105 -2.24 -8.67 13.13
N ARG A 106 -1.48 -8.99 12.08
CA ARG A 106 -0.32 -9.88 12.18
C ARG A 106 0.76 -9.36 13.14
N LYS A 107 0.97 -8.03 13.18
CA LYS A 107 1.90 -7.43 14.15
C LYS A 107 1.42 -7.62 15.59
N LEU A 108 0.12 -7.43 15.84
CA LEU A 108 -0.47 -7.62 17.16
C LEU A 108 -0.43 -9.10 17.59
N GLU A 109 -0.81 -10.01 16.70
CA GLU A 109 -0.72 -11.46 16.91
C GLU A 109 0.74 -11.88 17.19
N GLY A 110 1.73 -11.29 16.50
CA GLY A 110 3.15 -11.54 16.76
C GLY A 110 3.60 -11.11 18.17
N ILE A 111 3.14 -9.94 18.63
CA ILE A 111 3.40 -9.45 19.99
C ILE A 111 2.73 -10.36 21.04
N GLU A 112 1.48 -10.77 20.81
CA GLU A 112 0.74 -11.64 21.72
C GLU A 112 1.35 -13.05 21.80
N ASN A 113 1.73 -13.62 20.65
CA ASN A 113 2.36 -14.94 20.57
C ASN A 113 3.73 -14.94 21.25
N SER A 114 4.56 -13.91 21.01
CA SER A 114 5.85 -13.79 21.69
C SER A 114 5.69 -13.58 23.21
N GLY A 115 4.72 -12.76 23.64
CA GLY A 115 4.40 -12.59 25.06
C GLY A 115 3.92 -13.87 25.74
N THR A 116 3.11 -14.67 25.04
CA THR A 116 2.63 -15.97 25.53
C THR A 116 3.76 -16.98 25.65
N LEU A 117 4.67 -17.02 24.67
CA LEU A 117 5.85 -17.88 24.72
C LEU A 117 6.74 -17.52 25.92
N LEU A 118 7.01 -16.24 26.14
CA LEU A 118 7.80 -15.78 27.29
C LEU A 118 7.17 -16.21 28.62
N ARG A 119 5.85 -16.08 28.77
CA ARG A 119 5.14 -16.51 29.98
C ARG A 119 5.26 -18.03 30.19
N LYS A 120 5.11 -18.82 29.13
CA LYS A 120 5.27 -20.28 29.18
C LYS A 120 6.70 -20.69 29.56
N MET A 121 7.72 -20.02 29.01
CA MET A 121 9.12 -20.28 29.35
C MET A 121 9.39 -19.99 30.83
N ALA A 122 8.90 -18.85 31.34
CA ALA A 122 9.06 -18.48 32.75
C ALA A 122 8.35 -19.45 33.71
N LEU A 123 7.12 -19.89 33.38
CA LEU A 123 6.38 -20.86 34.21
C LEU A 123 7.03 -22.24 34.19
N GLY A 124 7.48 -22.72 33.01
CA GLY A 124 8.20 -23.98 32.91
C GLY A 124 9.57 -23.96 33.60
N GLU A 125 10.17 -22.78 33.77
CA GLU A 125 11.37 -22.60 34.61
C GLU A 125 11.04 -22.67 36.11
N LEU A 126 9.92 -22.07 36.54
CA LEU A 126 9.45 -22.16 37.92
C LEU A 126 9.08 -23.60 38.30
N GLU A 127 8.40 -24.35 37.43
CA GLU A 127 8.06 -25.76 37.65
C GLU A 127 9.32 -26.65 37.73
N ARG A 128 10.33 -26.40 36.87
CA ARG A 128 11.62 -27.10 36.96
C ARG A 128 12.37 -26.80 38.26
N SER A 129 12.36 -25.54 38.71
CA SER A 129 12.93 -25.17 40.01
C SER A 129 12.17 -25.76 41.21
N SER A 130 10.87 -26.02 41.08
CA SER A 130 10.05 -26.63 42.14
C SER A 130 10.27 -28.15 42.26
N HIS A 131 10.64 -28.81 41.15
CA HIS A 131 10.92 -30.26 41.15
C HIS A 131 12.32 -30.59 41.69
N GLU A 132 13.29 -29.69 41.57
CA GLU A 132 14.63 -29.84 42.18
C GLU A 132 14.65 -29.60 43.70
N GLU A 133 13.63 -28.94 44.26
CA GLU A 133 13.51 -28.64 45.71
C GLU A 133 12.80 -29.75 46.52
N ALA A 134 12.36 -30.85 45.89
CA ALA A 134 11.76 -32.00 46.58
C ALA A 134 12.80 -32.99 47.15
N GLY A 135 14.09 -32.77 46.89
CA GLY A 135 15.20 -33.62 47.34
C GLY A 135 16.24 -32.87 48.19
N THR A 136 16.05 -32.92 49.51
CA THR A 136 17.08 -32.74 50.56
C THR A 136 17.78 -31.37 50.77
N GLN A 137 17.61 -30.90 52.01
CA GLN A 137 18.55 -30.13 52.86
C GLN A 137 18.68 -28.60 52.70
N LYS A 138 18.35 -27.92 53.81
CA LYS A 138 18.57 -26.51 54.16
C LYS A 138 19.82 -25.92 53.48
N ARG A 139 19.63 -25.00 52.52
CA ARG A 139 20.72 -24.18 51.97
C ARG A 139 20.47 -22.68 52.14
N LYS A 140 21.54 -22.01 52.56
CA LYS A 140 21.67 -20.56 52.81
C LYS A 140 21.10 -19.75 51.64
N LYS A 141 20.38 -18.66 51.95
CA LYS A 141 19.93 -17.64 50.98
C LYS A 141 21.10 -17.21 50.09
N ARG A 142 21.15 -17.67 48.84
CA ARG A 142 22.01 -17.13 47.79
C ARG A 142 21.19 -16.14 46.99
N LYS A 143 21.78 -14.98 46.71
CA LYS A 143 21.22 -13.90 45.90
C LYS A 143 20.93 -14.48 44.51
N ALA A 144 19.67 -14.48 44.08
CA ALA A 144 19.25 -15.02 42.80
C ALA A 144 20.03 -14.34 41.68
N THR A 145 20.83 -15.11 40.94
CA THR A 145 21.49 -14.65 39.72
C THR A 145 20.51 -14.93 38.59
N ALA A 146 20.22 -13.93 37.74
CA ALA A 146 19.25 -14.07 36.66
C ALA A 146 19.61 -15.27 35.75
N PRO A 147 18.62 -16.06 35.28
CA PRO A 147 18.89 -17.15 34.36
C PRO A 147 19.56 -16.64 33.09
N SER A 148 20.69 -17.22 32.69
CA SER A 148 21.34 -16.83 31.43
C SER A 148 20.52 -17.38 30.27
N ILE A 149 19.97 -16.48 29.45
CA ILE A 149 19.34 -16.85 28.17
C ILE A 149 20.41 -17.53 27.31
N ASP A 150 20.09 -18.72 26.78
CA ASP A 150 20.97 -19.41 25.84
C ASP A 150 20.95 -18.70 24.49
N MET A 151 21.96 -17.83 24.32
CA MET A 151 22.14 -16.99 23.14
C MET A 151 22.30 -17.81 21.85
N ASN A 152 22.81 -19.04 21.92
CA ASN A 152 23.02 -19.86 20.73
C ASN A 152 21.68 -20.31 20.15
N ASN A 153 20.76 -20.76 21.00
CA ASN A 153 19.41 -21.14 20.58
C ASN A 153 18.63 -19.95 20.00
N LEU A 154 18.79 -18.77 20.58
CA LEU A 154 18.19 -17.54 20.05
C LEU A 154 18.76 -17.17 18.67
N ILE A 155 20.09 -17.23 18.50
CA ILE A 155 20.76 -16.96 17.23
C ILE A 155 20.28 -17.94 16.14
N HIS A 156 20.16 -19.24 16.46
CA HIS A 156 19.67 -20.24 15.51
C HIS A 156 18.20 -19.99 15.10
N ALA A 157 17.34 -19.63 16.04
CA ALA A 157 15.94 -19.31 15.74
C ALA A 157 15.81 -18.06 14.83
N ILE A 158 16.63 -17.03 15.08
CA ILE A 158 16.68 -15.83 14.24
C ILE A 158 17.17 -16.18 12.83
N GLN A 159 18.24 -16.98 12.72
CA GLN A 159 18.80 -17.38 11.43
C GLN A 159 17.79 -18.19 10.62
N ALA A 160 17.10 -19.16 11.24
CA ALA A 160 16.05 -19.93 10.59
C ALA A 160 14.91 -19.03 10.07
N GLY A 161 14.52 -18.01 10.84
CA GLY A 161 13.51 -17.04 10.43
C GLY A 161 13.94 -16.16 9.25
N ILE A 162 15.23 -15.79 9.19
CA ILE A 162 15.81 -15.04 8.06
C ILE A 162 15.80 -15.87 6.79
N ASP A 163 16.18 -17.15 6.89
CA ASP A 163 16.25 -18.05 5.75
C ASP A 163 14.86 -18.40 5.21
N ASP A 164 13.86 -18.58 6.10
CA ASP A 164 12.45 -18.75 5.74
C ASP A 164 11.86 -17.51 5.04
N LYS A 165 12.29 -16.31 5.44
CA LYS A 165 11.88 -15.07 4.79
C LYS A 165 12.46 -14.98 3.39
N ARG A 166 13.76 -15.28 3.23
CA ARG A 166 14.44 -15.28 1.93
C ARG A 166 13.81 -16.24 0.93
N ARG A 167 13.53 -17.48 1.35
CA ARG A 167 12.86 -18.48 0.49
C ARG A 167 11.50 -18.01 -0.02
N ARG A 168 10.73 -17.27 0.80
CA ARG A 168 9.44 -16.71 0.36
C ARG A 168 9.59 -15.58 -0.64
N GLU A 169 10.57 -14.70 -0.44
CA GLU A 169 10.85 -13.59 -1.36
C GLU A 169 11.35 -14.11 -2.72
N GLU A 170 12.19 -15.15 -2.73
CA GLU A 170 12.63 -15.84 -3.94
C GLU A 170 11.45 -16.42 -4.72
N LEU A 171 10.53 -17.12 -4.03
CA LEU A 171 9.35 -17.74 -4.67
C LEU A 171 8.39 -16.70 -5.27
N ILE A 172 8.22 -15.55 -4.61
CA ILE A 172 7.45 -14.42 -5.15
C ILE A 172 8.13 -13.84 -6.39
N THR A 173 9.46 -13.67 -6.33
CA THR A 173 10.25 -13.13 -7.44
C THR A 173 10.17 -14.05 -8.65
N GLU A 174 10.34 -15.36 -8.44
CA GLU A 174 10.22 -16.38 -9.49
C GLU A 174 8.82 -16.39 -10.11
N GLN A 175 7.76 -16.35 -9.30
CA GLN A 175 6.38 -16.30 -9.80
C GLN A 175 6.12 -15.04 -10.63
N SER A 176 6.67 -13.89 -10.23
CA SER A 176 6.55 -12.64 -10.99
C SER A 176 7.35 -12.65 -12.30
N ALA A 177 8.54 -13.26 -12.30
CA ALA A 177 9.35 -13.46 -13.49
C ALA A 177 8.63 -14.39 -14.49
N ALA A 178 8.04 -15.50 -14.03
CA ALA A 178 7.29 -16.42 -14.88
C ALA A 178 6.08 -15.75 -15.55
N ARG A 179 5.36 -14.88 -14.82
CA ARG A 179 4.26 -14.10 -15.41
C ARG A 179 4.75 -13.12 -16.49
N LEU A 180 5.85 -12.42 -16.23
CA LEU A 180 6.44 -11.50 -17.20
C LEU A 180 6.92 -12.21 -18.46
N GLU A 181 7.48 -13.41 -18.33
CA GLU A 181 7.91 -14.25 -19.44
C GLU A 181 6.71 -14.72 -20.28
N PHE A 182 5.65 -15.20 -19.64
CA PHE A 182 4.41 -15.56 -20.31
C PHE A 182 3.79 -14.39 -21.10
N ASP A 183 3.79 -13.18 -20.52
CA ASP A 183 3.29 -11.98 -21.19
C ASP A 183 4.16 -11.60 -22.41
N ARG A 184 5.49 -11.74 -22.30
CA ARG A 184 6.42 -11.52 -23.42
C ARG A 184 6.19 -12.52 -24.56
N GLU A 185 6.03 -13.80 -24.22
CA GLU A 185 5.78 -14.86 -25.20
C GLU A 185 4.43 -14.65 -25.92
N GLN A 186 3.38 -14.27 -25.19
CA GLN A 186 2.11 -13.90 -25.80
C GLN A 186 2.23 -12.69 -26.73
N ALA A 187 3.01 -11.67 -26.36
CA ALA A 187 3.25 -10.53 -27.22
C ALA A 187 3.97 -10.95 -28.52
N ALA A 188 5.02 -11.77 -28.41
CA ALA A 188 5.74 -12.31 -29.56
C ALA A 188 4.82 -13.09 -30.51
N ASN A 189 4.01 -14.01 -29.98
CA ASN A 189 3.05 -14.79 -30.76
C ASN A 189 2.04 -13.91 -31.50
N ARG A 190 1.53 -12.83 -30.87
CA ARG A 190 0.63 -11.87 -31.54
C ARG A 190 1.33 -11.14 -32.68
N THR A 191 2.59 -10.73 -32.49
CA THR A 191 3.35 -10.08 -33.57
C THR A 191 3.63 -11.03 -34.73
N GLU A 192 3.96 -12.29 -34.45
CA GLU A 192 4.19 -13.30 -35.48
C GLU A 192 2.91 -13.60 -36.26
N GLN A 193 1.78 -13.76 -35.58
CA GLN A 193 0.46 -13.90 -36.23
C GLN A 193 0.14 -12.69 -37.10
N HIS A 194 0.42 -11.48 -36.62
CA HIS A 194 0.21 -10.27 -37.40
C HIS A 194 1.09 -10.25 -38.66
N HIS A 195 2.37 -10.60 -38.54
CA HIS A 195 3.29 -10.70 -39.68
C HIS A 195 2.90 -11.81 -40.66
N ALA A 196 2.43 -12.96 -40.17
CA ALA A 196 1.92 -14.05 -41.01
C ALA A 196 0.67 -13.62 -41.80
N ASN A 197 -0.28 -12.96 -41.14
CA ASN A 197 -1.48 -12.43 -41.77
C ASN A 197 -1.16 -11.37 -42.83
N GLN A 198 -0.21 -10.46 -42.54
CA GLN A 198 0.25 -9.47 -43.50
C GLN A 198 0.92 -10.12 -44.72
N ARG A 199 1.77 -11.13 -44.51
CA ARG A 199 2.41 -11.89 -45.62
C ARG A 199 1.37 -12.56 -46.51
N MET A 200 0.39 -13.25 -45.93
CA MET A 200 -0.69 -13.89 -46.70
C MET A 200 -1.50 -12.87 -47.50
N MET A 201 -1.81 -11.71 -46.92
CA MET A 201 -2.50 -10.62 -47.63
C MET A 201 -1.69 -10.11 -48.84
N MET A 202 -0.38 -9.91 -48.66
CA MET A 202 0.51 -9.49 -49.73
C MET A 202 0.63 -10.52 -50.85
N GLU A 203 0.69 -11.81 -50.51
CA GLU A 203 0.67 -12.89 -51.51
C GLU A 203 -0.62 -12.90 -52.32
N LEU A 204 -1.78 -12.74 -51.67
CA LEU A 204 -3.08 -12.64 -52.34
C LEU A 204 -3.14 -11.45 -53.30
N ILE A 205 -2.70 -10.27 -52.86
CA ILE A 205 -2.64 -9.07 -53.71
C ILE A 205 -1.74 -9.32 -54.93
N SER A 206 -0.57 -9.94 -54.73
CA SER A 206 0.35 -10.26 -55.82
C SER A 206 -0.23 -11.27 -56.81
N ALA A 207 -1.00 -12.26 -56.33
CA ALA A 207 -1.63 -13.27 -57.16
C ALA A 207 -2.78 -12.69 -57.99
N ILE A 208 -3.54 -11.75 -57.42
CA ILE A 208 -4.60 -11.02 -58.13
C ILE A 208 -3.98 -10.12 -59.21
N ALA A 209 -2.91 -9.39 -58.90
CA ALA A 209 -2.22 -8.53 -59.86
C ALA A 209 -1.71 -9.31 -61.07
N LYS A 210 -1.09 -10.49 -60.85
CA LYS A 210 -0.63 -11.40 -61.92
C LYS A 210 -1.73 -11.99 -62.78
N ARG A 211 -2.99 -11.94 -62.34
CA ARG A 211 -4.14 -12.51 -63.06
C ARG A 211 -4.88 -11.46 -63.90
N ILE A 212 -4.54 -10.19 -63.72
CA ILE A 212 -5.12 -9.04 -64.43
C ILE A 212 -4.21 -8.59 -65.60
N GLU A 213 -2.93 -8.97 -65.58
CA GLU A 213 -2.03 -8.98 -66.76
C GLU A 213 -2.35 -10.15 -67.70
#